data_AF-A0A0A9DIK7-F1
#
_entry.id   AF-A0A0A9DIK7-F1
#
_cell.length_a   1.000
_cell.length_b   1.000
_cell.length_c   1.000
_cell.angle_alpha   90.00
_cell.angle_beta   90.00
_cell.angle_gamma   90.00
#
_symmetry.space_group_name_H-M   'P 1'
#
loop_
_entity.id
_entity.type
_entity.pdbx_description
1 polymer ?
#
loop_
_entity_poly.entity_id
_entity_poly.type
_entity_poly.pdbx_seq_one_letter_code
_entity_poly.pdbx_strand_id
1 'polypeptide(L)'
;MGDVHQPMHVGFTSDQGGNSIDLRWFRHKSNLHHVWDREIILTALAELYGKDMDIFRKQLEHNITKGTWSDDVSSWADCEDLLSCPIKYATESIGLACKWAYSGVHEGETLSDDYFDSRLPIISRRIAQGGVRLAMFLNRIFGEHNCDVTPPS
;
A
#
# COMPACT_ATOMS: atom_id res chain seq x y z
N MET A 1 7.58 6.48 -2.65
CA MET A 1 7.41 5.54 -1.51
C MET A 1 5.99 5.00 -1.43
N GLY A 2 4.93 5.81 -1.61
CA GLY A 2 3.55 5.29 -1.70
C GLY A 2 3.35 4.33 -2.87
N ASP A 3 3.64 4.76 -4.09
CA ASP A 3 3.40 4.01 -5.33
C ASP A 3 4.05 2.63 -5.38
N VAL A 4 5.31 2.50 -4.95
CA VAL A 4 5.98 1.18 -4.93
C VAL A 4 5.27 0.19 -4.00
N HIS A 5 4.43 0.65 -3.07
CA HIS A 5 3.61 -0.20 -2.21
C HIS A 5 2.25 -0.57 -2.81
N GLN A 6 1.81 0.10 -3.87
CA GLN A 6 0.60 -0.25 -4.62
C GLN A 6 0.92 -1.46 -5.52
N PRO A 7 0.35 -2.66 -5.27
CA PRO A 7 0.69 -3.86 -6.02
C PRO A 7 0.62 -3.72 -7.55
N MET A 8 -0.39 -3.02 -8.08
CA MET A 8 -0.59 -2.81 -9.51
C MET A 8 0.40 -1.83 -10.15
N HIS A 9 1.08 -1.00 -9.35
CA HIS A 9 2.19 -0.16 -9.85
C HIS A 9 3.47 -0.96 -10.13
N VAL A 10 3.51 -2.23 -9.67
CA VAL A 10 4.58 -3.19 -9.99
C VAL A 10 3.96 -4.41 -10.67
N GLY A 11 2.93 -4.18 -11.50
CA GLY A 11 2.18 -5.20 -12.24
C GLY A 11 2.82 -5.62 -13.55
N PHE A 12 2.06 -6.36 -14.38
CA PHE A 12 2.56 -6.85 -15.66
C PHE A 12 2.57 -5.75 -16.72
N THR A 13 3.55 -5.80 -17.62
CA THR A 13 3.64 -4.84 -18.73
C THR A 13 2.57 -5.08 -19.78
N SER A 14 2.16 -6.33 -19.99
CA SER A 14 1.17 -6.74 -21.01
C SER A 14 -0.21 -6.13 -20.82
N ASP A 15 -0.60 -5.86 -19.58
CA ASP A 15 -1.89 -5.25 -19.22
C ASP A 15 -1.76 -3.83 -18.66
N GLN A 16 -0.55 -3.25 -18.75
CA GLN A 16 -0.21 -1.94 -18.21
C GLN A 16 -0.51 -1.84 -16.70
N GLY A 17 -0.15 -2.86 -15.94
CA GLY A 17 -0.44 -2.96 -14.52
C GLY A 17 -1.94 -3.04 -14.25
N GLY A 18 -2.67 -3.80 -15.05
CA GLY A 18 -4.12 -3.97 -14.97
C GLY A 18 -4.97 -2.80 -15.47
N ASN A 19 -4.36 -1.76 -16.07
CA ASN A 19 -5.12 -0.66 -16.68
C ASN A 19 -5.93 -1.14 -17.89
N SER A 20 -5.44 -2.18 -18.59
CA SER A 20 -6.11 -2.76 -19.76
C SER A 20 -7.08 -3.90 -19.40
N ILE A 21 -7.33 -4.16 -18.11
CA ILE A 21 -8.30 -5.15 -17.66
C ILE A 21 -9.57 -4.39 -17.26
N ASP A 22 -10.44 -4.18 -18.25
CA ASP A 22 -11.73 -3.52 -18.05
C ASP A 22 -12.70 -4.42 -17.27
N LEU A 23 -13.39 -3.85 -16.29
CA LEU A 23 -14.32 -4.58 -15.44
C LEU A 23 -15.39 -3.65 -14.84
N ARG A 24 -16.24 -4.17 -13.97
CA ARG A 24 -17.16 -3.36 -13.16
C ARG A 24 -16.78 -3.45 -11.70
N TRP A 25 -16.73 -2.30 -11.02
CA TRP A 25 -16.70 -2.23 -9.57
C TRP A 25 -18.12 -1.96 -9.09
N PHE A 26 -18.74 -2.95 -8.45
CA PHE A 26 -20.17 -2.93 -8.13
C PHE A 26 -21.02 -2.49 -9.34
N ARG A 27 -21.63 -1.30 -9.27
CA ARG A 27 -22.61 -0.83 -10.26
C ARG A 27 -21.99 0.02 -11.37
N HIS A 28 -20.72 0.44 -11.29
CA HIS A 28 -20.06 1.28 -12.30
C HIS A 28 -18.89 0.58 -12.99
N LYS A 29 -18.52 1.10 -14.18
CA LYS A 29 -17.35 0.63 -14.94
C LYS A 29 -16.07 1.13 -14.28
N SER A 30 -15.04 0.31 -14.32
CA SER A 30 -13.68 0.61 -13.84
C SER A 30 -12.67 -0.26 -14.60
N ASN A 31 -11.40 -0.23 -14.19
CA ASN A 31 -10.41 -1.24 -14.57
C ASN A 31 -9.70 -1.75 -13.30
N LEU A 32 -8.99 -2.88 -13.41
CA LEU A 32 -8.36 -3.52 -12.25
C LEU A 32 -7.35 -2.60 -11.55
N HIS A 33 -6.57 -1.82 -12.29
CA HIS A 33 -5.62 -0.85 -11.70
C HIS A 33 -6.33 0.17 -10.81
N HIS A 34 -7.39 0.79 -11.34
CA HIS A 34 -8.18 1.80 -10.66
C HIS A 34 -8.92 1.23 -9.43
N VAL A 35 -9.29 -0.06 -9.47
CA VAL A 35 -9.87 -0.74 -8.31
C VAL A 35 -8.90 -0.75 -7.11
N TRP A 36 -7.62 -1.02 -7.37
CA TRP A 36 -6.57 -1.06 -6.35
C TRP A 36 -6.09 0.32 -5.92
N ASP A 37 -6.04 1.29 -6.84
CA ASP A 37 -5.67 2.67 -6.52
C ASP A 37 -6.69 3.37 -5.63
N ARG A 38 -7.98 3.13 -5.90
CA ARG A 38 -9.03 4.03 -5.43
C ARG A 38 -10.29 3.33 -4.96
N GLU A 39 -10.85 2.43 -5.75
CA GLU A 39 -12.22 1.95 -5.52
C GLU A 39 -12.37 1.24 -4.18
N ILE A 40 -11.44 0.34 -3.82
CA ILE A 40 -11.51 -0.37 -2.52
C ILE A 40 -11.41 0.62 -1.36
N ILE A 41 -10.55 1.63 -1.45
CA ILE A 41 -10.39 2.64 -0.38
C ILE A 41 -11.67 3.48 -0.28
N LEU A 42 -12.24 3.92 -1.39
CA LEU A 42 -13.47 4.72 -1.38
C LEU A 42 -14.68 3.95 -0.86
N THR A 43 -14.81 2.68 -1.24
CA THR A 43 -15.85 1.79 -0.70
C THR A 43 -15.67 1.65 0.82
N ALA A 44 -14.45 1.36 1.31
CA ALA A 44 -14.18 1.27 2.74
C ALA A 44 -14.50 2.58 3.48
N LEU A 45 -14.14 3.74 2.91
CA LEU A 45 -14.47 5.03 3.50
C LEU A 45 -15.97 5.24 3.61
N ALA A 46 -16.71 4.94 2.55
CA ALA A 46 -18.15 5.10 2.53
C ALA A 46 -18.87 4.15 3.50
N GLU A 47 -18.45 2.89 3.57
CA GLU A 47 -19.15 1.83 4.28
C GLU A 47 -18.71 1.67 5.73
N LEU A 48 -17.43 1.87 6.03
CA LEU A 48 -16.84 1.56 7.34
C LEU A 48 -16.47 2.81 8.14
N TYR A 49 -16.22 3.93 7.46
CA TYR A 49 -15.61 5.12 8.08
C TYR A 49 -16.45 6.39 7.98
N GLY A 50 -17.71 6.29 7.54
CA GLY A 50 -18.60 7.46 7.44
C GLY A 50 -18.07 8.56 6.50
N LYS A 51 -17.27 8.17 5.51
CA LYS A 51 -16.52 9.04 4.58
C LYS A 51 -15.47 9.94 5.25
N ASP A 52 -15.03 9.57 6.45
CA ASP A 52 -14.02 10.31 7.20
C ASP A 52 -12.65 9.61 7.11
N MET A 53 -11.73 10.28 6.41
CA MET A 53 -10.34 9.84 6.26
C MET A 53 -9.58 9.81 7.60
N ASP A 54 -9.93 10.67 8.55
CA ASP A 54 -9.25 10.72 9.84
C ASP A 54 -9.54 9.49 10.68
N ILE A 55 -10.74 8.91 10.57
CA ILE A 55 -11.07 7.67 11.26
C ILE A 55 -10.23 6.53 10.67
N PHE A 56 -10.16 6.43 9.34
CA PHE A 56 -9.34 5.42 8.67
C PHE A 56 -7.86 5.55 9.05
N ARG A 57 -7.30 6.77 8.99
CA ARG A 57 -5.92 7.06 9.43
C ARG A 57 -5.69 6.63 10.88
N LYS A 58 -6.57 7.01 11.81
CA LYS A 58 -6.45 6.63 13.24
C LYS A 58 -6.47 5.11 13.43
N GLN A 59 -7.26 4.38 12.64
CA GLN A 59 -7.25 2.93 12.68
C GLN A 59 -5.91 2.35 12.21
N LEU A 60 -5.34 2.87 11.11
CA LEU A 60 -4.02 2.44 10.65
C LEU A 60 -2.96 2.73 11.71
N GLU A 61 -2.94 3.92 12.29
CA GLU A 61 -2.04 4.30 13.39
C GLU A 61 -2.20 3.40 14.61
N HIS A 62 -3.43 3.07 14.99
CA HIS A 62 -3.70 2.14 16.07
C HIS A 62 -3.12 0.75 15.78
N ASN A 63 -3.36 0.22 14.58
CA ASN A 63 -2.85 -1.10 14.19
C ASN A 63 -1.32 -1.17 14.16
N ILE A 64 -0.66 -0.09 13.73
CA ILE A 64 0.80 0.07 13.72
C ILE A 64 1.35 0.16 15.14
N THR A 65 0.68 0.86 16.06
CA THR A 65 1.26 1.18 17.38
C THR A 65 0.90 0.18 18.47
N LYS A 66 -0.31 -0.37 18.45
CA LYS A 66 -0.87 -1.19 19.53
C LYS A 66 -1.71 -2.38 19.07
N GLY A 67 -2.05 -2.44 17.79
CA GLY A 67 -2.93 -3.46 17.22
C GLY A 67 -2.17 -4.54 16.47
N THR A 68 -2.82 -5.13 15.48
CA THR A 68 -2.39 -6.37 14.80
C THR A 68 -1.01 -6.30 14.13
N TRP A 69 -0.46 -5.11 13.89
CA TRP A 69 0.82 -4.94 13.20
C TRP A 69 1.94 -4.42 14.11
N SER A 70 1.70 -4.23 15.41
CA SER A 70 2.71 -3.67 16.32
C SER A 70 4.04 -4.45 16.29
N ASP A 71 3.95 -5.77 16.24
CA ASP A 71 5.12 -6.65 16.27
C ASP A 71 5.84 -6.66 14.91
N ASP A 72 5.10 -6.41 13.82
CA ASP A 72 5.61 -6.40 12.46
C ASP A 72 6.38 -5.12 12.11
N VAL A 73 6.06 -3.99 12.75
CA VAL A 73 6.58 -2.65 12.35
C VAL A 73 8.10 -2.60 12.36
N SER A 74 8.76 -3.25 13.33
CA SER A 74 10.22 -3.35 13.39
C SER A 74 10.80 -3.96 12.12
N SER A 75 10.21 -5.07 11.65
CA SER A 75 10.61 -5.75 10.41
C SER A 75 10.29 -4.95 9.15
N TRP A 76 9.27 -4.09 9.17
CA TRP A 76 8.92 -3.23 8.04
C TRP A 76 9.90 -2.07 7.88
N ALA A 77 10.35 -1.51 9.01
CA ALA A 77 11.36 -0.47 9.07
C ALA A 77 12.79 -1.01 8.90
N ASP A 78 12.97 -2.33 9.01
CA ASP A 78 14.25 -2.96 8.75
C ASP A 78 14.64 -2.86 7.28
N CYS A 79 15.75 -2.16 7.07
CA CYS A 79 16.30 -1.79 5.78
C CYS A 79 17.79 -1.53 6.01
N GLU A 80 18.69 -2.39 5.55
CA GLU A 80 20.12 -2.16 5.76
C GLU A 80 20.63 -1.04 4.84
N ASP A 81 20.26 -1.11 3.56
CA ASP A 81 20.68 -0.17 2.52
C ASP A 81 19.47 0.48 1.83
N LEU A 82 19.44 1.82 1.88
CA LEU A 82 18.36 2.63 1.30
C LEU A 82 18.23 2.47 -0.21
N LEU A 83 19.29 2.04 -0.92
CA LEU A 83 19.26 1.81 -2.37
C LEU A 83 18.62 0.48 -2.74
N SER A 84 18.81 -0.57 -1.94
CA SER A 84 18.25 -1.91 -2.20
C SER A 84 16.83 -2.11 -1.66
N CYS A 85 16.43 -1.39 -0.61
CA CYS A 85 15.10 -1.56 -0.01
C CYS A 85 13.91 -1.31 -0.96
N PRO A 86 13.95 -0.32 -1.88
CA PRO A 86 12.89 -0.17 -2.88
C PRO A 86 12.69 -1.43 -3.75
N ILE A 87 13.74 -2.21 -4.03
CA ILE A 87 13.66 -3.48 -4.76
C ILE A 87 12.90 -4.53 -3.95
N LYS A 88 13.16 -4.63 -2.63
CA LYS A 88 12.37 -5.48 -1.71
C LYS A 88 10.90 -5.08 -1.74
N TYR A 89 10.60 -3.78 -1.68
CA TYR A 89 9.22 -3.29 -1.64
C TYR A 89 8.49 -3.58 -2.96
N ALA A 90 9.17 -3.42 -4.09
CA ALA A 90 8.66 -3.78 -5.40
C ALA A 90 8.42 -5.30 -5.52
N THR A 91 9.35 -6.12 -5.01
CA THR A 91 9.22 -7.59 -4.98
C THR A 91 8.00 -8.04 -4.17
N GLU A 92 7.76 -7.41 -3.01
CA GLU A 92 6.53 -7.64 -2.24
C GLU A 92 5.28 -7.25 -3.02
N SER A 93 5.30 -6.09 -3.70
CA SER A 93 4.17 -5.58 -4.48
C SER A 93 3.79 -6.52 -5.63
N ILE A 94 4.74 -6.97 -6.46
CA ILE A 94 4.44 -7.95 -7.53
C ILE A 94 3.94 -9.28 -6.95
N GLY A 95 4.51 -9.74 -5.81
CA GLY A 95 4.03 -10.95 -5.14
C GLY A 95 2.57 -10.83 -4.69
N LEU A 96 2.18 -9.67 -4.16
CA LEU A 96 0.80 -9.37 -3.78
C LEU A 96 -0.11 -9.16 -5.00
N ALA A 97 0.40 -8.57 -6.08
CA ALA A 97 -0.35 -8.40 -7.31
C ALA A 97 -0.76 -9.76 -7.89
N CYS A 98 0.19 -10.69 -8.00
CA CYS A 98 -0.08 -12.05 -8.45
C CYS A 98 -1.04 -12.79 -7.52
N LYS A 99 -0.80 -12.74 -6.20
CA LYS A 99 -1.56 -13.51 -5.22
C LYS A 99 -2.98 -12.98 -4.98
N TRP A 100 -3.17 -11.67 -5.04
CA TRP A 100 -4.41 -11.03 -4.61
C TRP A 100 -5.08 -10.21 -5.69
N ALA A 101 -4.32 -9.43 -6.47
CA ALA A 101 -4.89 -8.51 -7.44
C ALA A 101 -5.42 -9.22 -8.69
N TYR A 102 -4.57 -9.95 -9.39
CA TYR A 102 -4.96 -10.70 -10.59
C TYR A 102 -5.71 -11.99 -10.26
N SER A 103 -5.55 -12.53 -9.05
CA SER A 103 -6.08 -13.85 -8.68
C SER A 103 -7.60 -13.88 -8.73
N GLY A 104 -8.13 -14.71 -9.65
CA GLY A 104 -9.56 -14.90 -9.86
C GLY A 104 -10.23 -13.76 -10.62
N VAL A 105 -9.45 -12.88 -11.25
CA VAL A 105 -10.00 -11.77 -12.05
C VAL A 105 -10.05 -12.11 -13.53
N HIS A 106 -11.18 -11.82 -14.17
CA HIS A 106 -11.45 -11.98 -15.59
C HIS A 106 -12.00 -10.67 -16.18
N GLU A 107 -11.54 -10.32 -17.38
CA GLU A 107 -12.01 -9.13 -18.09
C GLU A 107 -13.53 -9.15 -18.30
N GLY A 108 -14.17 -8.00 -18.08
CA GLY A 108 -15.61 -7.81 -18.23
C GLY A 108 -16.47 -8.26 -17.04
N GLU A 109 -15.89 -8.87 -16.02
CA GLU A 109 -16.66 -9.30 -14.84
C GLU A 109 -17.06 -8.14 -13.92
N THR A 110 -17.82 -8.47 -12.87
CA THR A 110 -18.15 -7.53 -11.79
C THR A 110 -17.48 -7.97 -10.49
N LEU A 111 -16.59 -7.12 -9.97
CA LEU A 111 -16.02 -7.26 -8.64
C LEU A 111 -16.92 -6.53 -7.62
N SER A 112 -17.22 -7.18 -6.50
CA SER A 112 -18.11 -6.69 -5.44
C SER A 112 -17.60 -7.12 -4.05
N ASP A 113 -18.50 -7.44 -3.13
CA ASP A 113 -18.23 -7.71 -1.70
C ASP A 113 -17.11 -8.75 -1.48
N ASP A 114 -17.18 -9.93 -2.13
CA ASP A 114 -16.17 -10.98 -1.96
C ASP A 114 -14.75 -10.51 -2.29
N TYR A 115 -14.60 -9.70 -3.35
CA TYR A 115 -13.32 -9.14 -3.74
C TYR A 115 -12.90 -8.01 -2.80
N PHE A 116 -13.84 -7.15 -2.42
CA PHE A 116 -13.62 -6.05 -1.48
C PHE A 116 -13.11 -6.55 -0.12
N ASP A 117 -13.87 -7.44 0.52
CA ASP A 117 -13.61 -7.92 1.88
C ASP A 117 -12.27 -8.64 1.99
N SER A 118 -11.93 -9.42 0.96
CA SER A 118 -10.69 -10.20 0.95
C SER A 118 -9.44 -9.36 0.63
N ARG A 119 -9.58 -8.23 -0.09
CA ARG A 119 -8.42 -7.41 -0.53
C ARG A 119 -8.22 -6.15 0.32
N LEU A 120 -9.25 -5.64 0.98
CA LEU A 120 -9.13 -4.46 1.85
C LEU A 120 -8.04 -4.61 2.93
N PRO A 121 -7.86 -5.77 3.61
CA PRO A 121 -6.78 -5.93 4.58
C PRO A 121 -5.39 -5.82 3.95
N ILE A 122 -5.23 -6.26 2.70
CA ILE A 122 -3.96 -6.19 1.96
C ILE A 122 -3.63 -4.74 1.64
N ILE A 123 -4.58 -3.99 1.08
CA ILE A 123 -4.43 -2.57 0.77
C ILE A 123 -4.13 -1.77 2.03
N SER A 124 -4.88 -1.98 3.11
CA SER A 124 -4.67 -1.30 4.39
C SER A 124 -3.27 -1.53 4.94
N ARG A 125 -2.75 -2.77 4.85
CA ARG A 125 -1.39 -3.10 5.25
C ARG A 125 -0.35 -2.41 4.36
N ARG A 126 -0.56 -2.30 3.04
CA ARG A 126 0.37 -1.62 2.13
C ARG A 126 0.43 -0.12 2.36
N ILE A 127 -0.69 0.53 2.68
CA ILE A 127 -0.70 1.94 3.10
C ILE A 127 0.13 2.11 4.38
N ALA A 128 -0.09 1.26 5.39
CA ALA A 128 0.67 1.28 6.63
C ALA A 128 2.18 1.08 6.42
N GLN A 129 2.57 0.06 5.62
CA GLN A 129 3.96 -0.20 5.27
C GLN A 129 4.60 0.99 4.54
N GLY A 130 3.90 1.60 3.59
CA GLY A 130 4.37 2.78 2.88
C GLY A 130 4.64 3.95 3.82
N GLY A 131 3.75 4.19 4.79
CA GLY A 131 3.93 5.22 5.82
C GLY A 131 5.13 4.95 6.73
N VAL A 132 5.23 3.74 7.29
CA VAL A 132 6.35 3.33 8.17
C VAL A 132 7.70 3.45 7.44
N ARG A 133 7.78 2.95 6.20
CA ARG A 133 9.02 2.97 5.41
C ARG A 133 9.40 4.37 4.96
N LEU A 134 8.43 5.22 4.62
CA LEU A 134 8.70 6.63 4.31
C LEU A 134 9.28 7.34 5.54
N ALA A 135 8.67 7.16 6.71
CA ALA A 135 9.17 7.75 7.95
C ALA A 135 10.59 7.26 8.27
N MET A 136 10.85 5.96 8.13
CA MET A 136 12.19 5.39 8.32
C MET A 136 13.22 5.98 7.34
N PHE A 137 12.89 6.09 6.05
CA PHE A 137 13.78 6.68 5.03
C PHE A 137 14.13 8.13 5.39
N LEU A 138 13.13 8.95 5.71
CA LEU A 138 13.35 10.35 6.06
C LEU A 138 14.19 10.48 7.34
N ASN A 139 13.91 9.66 8.36
CA ASN A 139 14.68 9.65 9.60
C ASN A 139 16.14 9.28 9.39
N ARG A 140 16.46 8.38 8.44
CA ARG A 140 17.85 8.03 8.12
C ARG A 140 18.56 9.13 7.34
N ILE A 141 17.91 9.68 6.31
CA ILE A 141 18.47 10.75 5.47
C ILE A 141 18.77 12.00 6.31
N PHE A 142 17.87 12.35 7.23
CA PHE A 142 18.02 13.57 8.04
C PHE A 142 18.63 13.33 9.42
N GLY A 143 18.66 12.08 9.91
CA GLY A 143 19.19 11.73 11.23
C GLY A 143 20.71 11.75 11.31
N GLU A 144 21.41 11.55 10.18
CA GLU A 144 22.88 11.58 10.12
C GLU A 144 23.48 13.00 10.08
N HIS A 145 22.67 14.06 10.02
CA HIS A 145 23.14 15.45 10.07
C HIS A 145 23.51 15.98 11.48
N ASN A 146 23.61 15.12 12.49
CA ASN A 146 24.03 15.49 13.85
C ASN A 146 25.50 15.14 14.18
N CYS A 147 26.39 15.01 13.18
CA CYS A 147 27.83 14.88 13.42
C CYS A 147 28.57 16.24 13.34
N ASP A 148 29.05 16.68 14.50
CA ASP A 148 30.12 17.66 14.78
C ASP A 148 30.12 19.00 14.05
N VAL A 149 29.47 20.00 14.67
CA VAL A 149 29.97 21.38 14.63
C VAL A 149 31.05 21.48 15.69
N THR A 150 32.32 21.28 15.31
CA THR A 150 33.44 21.69 16.17
C THR A 150 33.45 23.22 16.24
N PRO A 151 33.43 23.82 17.44
CA PRO A 151 33.51 25.28 17.56
C PRO A 151 34.91 25.75 17.14
N PRO A 152 35.02 26.89 16.43
CA PRO A 152 36.30 27.42 16.02
C PRO A 152 37.14 27.79 17.25
N SER A 153 38.42 27.40 17.23
CA SER A 153 39.48 27.74 18.18
C SER A 153 39.78 29.23 18.22
#